data_AF-A0AAN8EK82-F1
#
_entry.id   AF-A0AAN8EK82-F1
#
_cell.length_a   1.000
_cell.length_b   1.000
_cell.length_c   1.000
_cell.angle_alpha   90.00
_cell.angle_beta   90.00
_cell.angle_gamma   90.00
#
_symmetry.space_group_name_H-M   'P 1'
#
loop_
_entity.id
_entity.type
_entity.pdbx_description
1 polymer ?
#
loop_
_entity_poly.entity_id
_entity_poly.type
_entity_poly.pdbx_seq_one_letter_code
_entity_poly.pdbx_strand_id
1 'polypeptide(L)'
;MPSSPTKPPRPLAARTTSYPTTPSRPPTFSLPTTSPDHEPIISPTKAAAQTRLNHDLTTLTTWLETLFQPHPIPVHLLRWRDEASALSTTANGYGFDDVISKNDFGPSTPNETRIASSTSRGTNDILESLKALKQVNLLADHFRSLLHEASLEELRYLETLQVHAQHQRDEKLPAKTLLDDLHAHLPRGGQGALESLSESAVMLGLQLRPVDGDNNDSSHAADLYNLIARRVLEQASRKLVIEEQVRELELLQKTMTARSTSIDSKHEVIKGNDGIDLYDEQAEKIHAQTVQFNRDVKQINLKIMEYEDRVKGLERQLAGLRTESADLQNVLEARRRVEQRKASVAALQQRVAAFHGLPPDLEASRNEVRRAISELDVLKQRREGLFEKMGNG
;
A
#
# COMPACT_ATOMS: atom_id res chain seq x y z
N MET A 1 -5.66 -5.02 -69.59
CA MET A 1 -5.52 -4.60 -68.19
C MET A 1 -4.08 -4.87 -67.78
N PRO A 2 -3.20 -3.86 -67.68
CA PRO A 2 -1.78 -4.06 -67.47
C PRO A 2 -1.45 -4.25 -65.98
N SER A 3 -0.54 -5.18 -65.74
CA SER A 3 0.01 -5.60 -64.45
C SER A 3 1.22 -4.74 -64.07
N SER A 4 1.17 -4.14 -62.87
CA SER A 4 2.29 -3.41 -62.26
C SER A 4 3.02 -4.31 -61.27
N PRO A 5 4.38 -4.37 -61.27
CA PRO A 5 5.13 -5.17 -60.31
C PRO A 5 5.54 -4.36 -59.07
N THR A 6 5.31 -4.94 -57.90
CA THR A 6 5.63 -4.42 -56.58
C THR A 6 7.09 -4.68 -56.22
N LYS A 7 7.80 -3.64 -55.77
CA LYS A 7 9.23 -3.64 -55.40
C LYS A 7 9.39 -3.95 -53.88
N PRO A 8 10.35 -4.78 -53.45
CA PRO A 8 10.57 -5.06 -52.03
C PRO A 8 11.46 -4.03 -51.32
N PRO A 9 11.36 -3.88 -49.98
CA PRO A 9 12.07 -2.87 -49.20
C PRO A 9 13.49 -3.28 -48.79
N ARG A 10 14.33 -2.27 -48.55
CA ARG A 10 15.77 -2.32 -48.28
C ARG A 10 16.03 -2.34 -46.76
N PRO A 11 16.99 -3.11 -46.23
CA PRO A 11 17.31 -3.12 -44.80
C PRO A 11 18.25 -1.98 -44.39
N LEU A 12 18.00 -1.40 -43.21
CA LEU A 12 18.81 -0.35 -42.58
C LEU A 12 19.88 -0.97 -41.67
N ALA A 13 21.11 -0.44 -41.79
CA ALA A 13 22.28 -0.87 -41.05
C ALA A 13 22.29 -0.37 -39.60
N ALA A 14 22.72 -1.24 -38.68
CA ALA A 14 22.94 -0.94 -37.28
C ALA A 14 24.19 -0.08 -37.08
N ARG A 15 24.10 0.94 -36.22
CA ARG A 15 25.21 1.84 -35.86
C ARG A 15 25.50 1.69 -34.37
N THR A 16 26.61 1.05 -34.05
CA THR A 16 27.20 0.95 -32.70
C THR A 16 28.03 2.19 -32.40
N THR A 17 27.79 2.82 -31.24
CA THR A 17 28.66 3.88 -30.69
C THR A 17 29.06 3.53 -29.27
N SER A 18 30.36 3.32 -29.07
CA SER A 18 31.05 3.15 -27.80
C SER A 18 31.39 4.51 -27.17
N TYR A 19 31.27 4.63 -25.84
CA TYR A 19 31.75 5.79 -25.07
C TYR A 19 32.91 5.40 -24.14
N PRO A 20 33.91 6.28 -23.94
CA PRO A 20 35.03 6.04 -23.04
C PRO A 20 34.76 6.55 -21.61
N THR A 21 35.38 5.88 -20.65
CA THR A 21 35.38 6.20 -19.20
C THR A 21 36.74 6.75 -18.81
N THR A 22 36.79 7.85 -18.04
CA THR A 22 37.83 8.10 -17.00
C THR A 22 37.49 9.33 -16.13
N PRO A 23 38.06 9.44 -14.90
CA PRO A 23 37.45 10.13 -13.75
C PRO A 23 38.11 11.48 -13.40
N SER A 24 37.42 12.31 -12.60
CA SER A 24 38.03 13.49 -11.96
C SER A 24 37.48 13.77 -10.55
N ARG A 25 38.40 14.25 -9.71
CA ARG A 25 38.41 14.39 -8.25
C ARG A 25 37.69 15.67 -7.79
N PRO A 26 37.07 15.72 -6.59
CA PRO A 26 36.40 16.93 -6.10
C PRO A 26 37.38 17.95 -5.47
N PRO A 27 37.19 19.27 -5.69
CA PRO A 27 37.89 20.32 -4.96
C PRO A 27 37.12 20.79 -3.70
N THR A 28 37.91 21.21 -2.71
CA THR A 28 37.57 21.71 -1.38
C THR A 28 36.95 23.12 -1.46
N PHE A 29 35.86 23.37 -0.72
CA PHE A 29 35.19 24.68 -0.63
C PHE A 29 35.59 25.45 0.64
N SER A 30 35.88 26.74 0.50
CA SER A 30 35.99 27.75 1.57
C SER A 30 34.74 28.65 1.56
N LEU A 31 34.25 29.01 2.75
CA LEU A 31 33.06 29.86 2.96
C LEU A 31 33.42 31.35 3.05
N PRO A 32 32.62 32.27 2.48
CA PRO A 32 32.76 33.71 2.71
C PRO A 32 31.89 34.19 3.88
N THR A 33 32.48 35.08 4.66
CA THR A 33 31.92 35.83 5.79
C THR A 33 30.95 36.93 5.34
N THR A 34 29.73 36.95 5.89
CA THR A 34 28.72 38.00 5.68
C THR A 34 28.74 39.04 6.81
N SER A 35 28.81 40.31 6.42
CA SER A 35 28.76 41.50 7.27
C SER A 35 27.33 41.77 7.78
N PRO A 36 27.15 42.15 9.06
CA PRO A 36 25.86 42.55 9.61
C PRO A 36 25.67 44.06 9.42
N ASP A 37 24.47 44.48 9.02
CA ASP A 37 23.85 45.80 9.28
C ASP A 37 22.85 46.15 8.17
N HIS A 38 21.73 45.41 8.10
CA HIS A 38 20.50 45.90 7.46
C HIS A 38 19.30 45.10 8.00
N GLU A 39 18.56 45.69 8.94
CA GLU A 39 17.24 45.19 9.31
C GLU A 39 16.24 45.49 8.18
N PRO A 40 15.57 44.49 7.60
CA PRO A 40 14.60 44.72 6.55
C PRO A 40 13.26 45.15 7.16
N ILE A 41 12.83 46.37 6.85
CA ILE A 41 11.47 46.85 7.09
C ILE A 41 10.51 45.94 6.31
N ILE A 42 9.77 45.09 7.03
CA ILE A 42 8.82 44.14 6.45
C ILE A 42 7.66 44.95 5.86
N SER A 43 7.47 44.87 4.54
CA SER A 43 6.36 45.58 3.88
C SER A 43 5.01 45.09 4.41
N PRO A 44 3.99 45.96 4.49
CA PRO A 44 2.67 45.61 5.02
C PRO A 44 2.00 44.46 4.27
N THR A 45 2.33 44.26 2.99
CA THR A 45 1.85 43.12 2.18
C THR A 45 2.43 41.80 2.69
N LYS A 46 3.69 41.80 3.13
CA LYS A 46 4.36 40.61 3.68
C LYS A 46 3.87 40.30 5.08
N ALA A 47 3.57 41.32 5.89
CA ALA A 47 2.90 41.14 7.18
C ALA A 47 1.49 40.53 7.02
N ALA A 48 0.70 41.01 6.06
CA ALA A 48 -0.63 40.45 5.78
C ALA A 48 -0.55 38.98 5.30
N ALA A 49 0.44 38.64 4.47
CA ALA A 49 0.69 37.27 4.03
C ALA A 49 1.10 36.35 5.20
N GLN A 50 1.99 36.82 6.09
CA GLN A 50 2.41 36.09 7.29
C GLN A 50 1.21 35.82 8.22
N THR A 51 0.33 36.81 8.38
CA THR A 51 -0.84 36.68 9.25
C THR A 51 -1.82 35.63 8.72
N ARG A 52 -2.01 35.54 7.39
CA ARG A 52 -2.82 34.48 6.76
C ARG A 52 -2.20 33.10 6.96
N LEU A 53 -0.89 32.99 6.76
CA LEU A 53 -0.17 31.73 6.94
C LEU A 53 -0.26 31.22 8.40
N ASN A 54 -0.17 32.13 9.38
CA ASN A 54 -0.36 31.79 10.78
C ASN A 54 -1.81 31.35 11.10
N HIS A 55 -2.81 31.91 10.40
CA HIS A 55 -4.20 31.51 10.54
C HIS A 55 -4.47 30.12 9.93
N ASP A 56 -3.88 29.84 8.78
CA ASP A 56 -3.97 28.53 8.13
C ASP A 56 -3.25 27.43 8.92
N LEU A 57 -2.11 27.77 9.55
CA LEU A 57 -1.43 26.84 10.46
C LEU A 57 -2.24 26.56 11.72
N THR A 58 -2.87 27.58 12.32
CA THR A 58 -3.68 27.38 13.53
C THR A 58 -4.97 26.60 13.25
N THR A 59 -5.56 26.75 12.07
CA THR A 59 -6.71 25.93 11.64
C THR A 59 -6.31 24.48 11.35
N LEU A 60 -5.14 24.25 10.75
CA LEU A 60 -4.61 22.90 10.57
C LEU A 60 -4.26 22.22 11.90
N THR A 61 -3.63 22.91 12.84
CA THR A 61 -3.28 22.30 14.14
C THR A 61 -4.52 21.94 14.95
N THR A 62 -5.54 22.80 14.96
CA THR A 62 -6.82 22.51 15.65
C THR A 62 -7.58 21.37 14.98
N TRP A 63 -7.57 21.29 13.65
CA TRP A 63 -8.15 20.14 12.92
C TRP A 63 -7.39 18.83 13.21
N LEU A 64 -6.06 18.86 13.24
CA LEU A 64 -5.24 17.70 13.62
C LEU A 64 -5.50 17.28 15.07
N GLU A 65 -5.63 18.21 16.01
CA GLU A 65 -5.99 17.91 17.40
C GLU A 65 -7.38 17.26 17.53
N THR A 66 -8.33 17.63 16.65
CA THR A 66 -9.66 17.00 16.63
C THR A 66 -9.66 15.60 16.03
N LEU A 67 -8.80 15.33 15.03
CA LEU A 67 -8.66 14.01 14.41
C LEU A 67 -7.81 13.05 15.23
N PHE A 68 -6.83 13.57 15.93
CA PHE A 68 -5.91 12.82 16.78
C PHE A 68 -6.19 13.10 18.26
N GLN A 69 -7.46 13.14 18.66
CA GLN A 69 -7.77 13.07 20.08
C GLN A 69 -7.11 11.78 20.62
N PRO A 70 -6.12 11.88 21.52
CA PRO A 70 -5.44 10.70 22.02
C PRO A 70 -6.49 9.84 22.71
N HIS A 71 -6.77 8.66 22.14
CA HIS A 71 -7.47 7.64 22.88
C HIS A 71 -6.72 7.45 24.20
N PRO A 72 -7.41 7.46 25.36
CA PRO A 72 -6.74 7.30 26.63
C PRO A 72 -5.91 6.02 26.55
N ILE A 73 -4.59 6.18 26.68
CA ILE A 73 -3.65 5.07 26.62
C ILE A 73 -4.13 4.05 27.64
N PRO A 74 -4.42 2.81 27.23
CA PRO A 74 -4.85 1.76 28.13
C PRO A 74 -3.90 1.70 29.33
N VAL A 75 -4.45 1.73 30.55
CA VAL A 75 -3.70 1.93 31.80
C VAL A 75 -2.57 0.90 32.01
N HIS A 76 -2.67 -0.26 31.33
CA HIS A 76 -1.65 -1.30 31.34
C HIS A 76 -0.38 -0.96 30.55
N LEU A 77 -0.45 -0.04 29.58
CA LEU A 77 0.71 0.42 28.81
C LEU A 77 1.49 1.55 29.52
N LEU A 78 0.85 2.28 30.44
CA LEU A 78 1.53 3.27 31.29
C LEU A 78 2.54 2.63 32.24
N ARG A 79 2.30 1.38 32.67
CA ARG A 79 3.22 0.60 33.51
C ARG A 79 4.58 0.37 32.85
N TRP A 80 4.60 0.12 31.53
CA TRP A 80 5.84 -0.09 30.78
C TRP A 80 6.68 1.19 30.64
N ARG A 81 6.03 2.37 30.64
CA ARG A 81 6.74 3.66 30.59
C ARG A 81 7.47 3.96 31.89
N ASP A 82 6.86 3.61 33.03
CA ASP A 82 7.45 3.80 34.34
C ASP A 82 8.58 2.78 34.58
N GLU A 83 8.42 1.54 34.10
CA GLU A 83 9.47 0.51 34.12
C GLU A 83 10.66 0.88 33.19
N ALA A 84 10.41 1.46 32.01
CA ALA A 84 11.46 1.92 31.11
C ALA A 84 12.20 3.17 31.63
N SER A 85 11.50 4.08 32.32
CA SER A 85 12.11 5.27 32.93
C SER A 85 13.00 4.90 34.13
N ALA A 86 12.63 3.87 34.89
CA ALA A 86 13.45 3.32 35.97
C ALA A 86 14.75 2.68 35.45
N LEU A 87 14.69 2.02 34.29
CA LEU A 87 15.86 1.42 33.63
C LEU A 87 16.79 2.47 32.98
N SER A 88 16.26 3.58 32.48
CA SER A 88 17.08 4.67 31.93
C SER A 88 17.82 5.47 33.01
N THR A 89 17.24 5.60 34.21
CA THR A 89 17.84 6.37 35.31
C THR A 89 19.02 5.63 35.94
N THR A 90 19.04 4.30 35.86
CA THR A 90 20.14 3.46 36.37
C THR A 90 21.33 3.37 35.42
N ALA A 91 21.17 3.72 34.13
CA ALA A 91 22.24 3.66 33.14
C ALA A 91 23.11 4.94 33.05
N ASN A 92 22.62 6.09 33.52
CA ASN A 92 23.34 7.38 33.46
C ASN A 92 24.16 7.71 34.73
N GLY A 93 24.36 6.74 35.63
CA GLY A 93 25.04 6.94 36.92
C GLY A 93 26.58 6.97 36.89
N TYR A 94 27.23 6.86 35.73
CA TYR A 94 28.70 6.85 35.65
C TYR A 94 29.24 7.85 34.62
N GLY A 95 29.53 9.05 35.13
CA GLY A 95 30.76 9.81 34.87
C GLY A 95 31.01 10.33 33.46
N PHE A 96 30.63 11.59 33.20
CA PHE A 96 31.31 12.39 32.16
C PHE A 96 31.42 13.91 32.41
N ASP A 97 30.97 14.45 33.56
CA ASP A 97 30.92 15.91 33.75
C ASP A 97 32.03 16.53 34.64
N ASP A 98 33.11 15.81 34.95
CA ASP A 98 34.11 16.29 35.93
C ASP A 98 35.45 16.80 35.34
N VAL A 99 35.47 17.38 34.13
CA VAL A 99 36.75 17.84 33.51
C VAL A 99 36.77 19.29 33.00
N ILE A 100 35.72 20.10 33.14
CA ILE A 100 35.76 21.51 32.68
C ILE A 100 35.34 22.48 33.78
N SER A 101 36.08 22.48 34.89
CA SER A 101 36.02 23.57 35.87
C SER A 101 37.38 23.75 36.54
N LYS A 102 38.32 24.35 35.82
CA LYS A 102 39.49 25.04 36.38
C LYS A 102 40.14 25.88 35.29
N ASN A 103 39.82 27.16 35.28
CA ASN A 103 40.78 28.22 34.96
C ASN A 103 40.26 29.54 35.51
N ASP A 104 40.85 29.91 36.65
CA ASP A 104 40.86 31.25 37.20
C ASP A 104 41.61 32.20 36.25
N PHE A 105 40.99 33.31 35.88
CA PHE A 105 41.71 34.57 35.65
C PHE A 105 40.83 35.75 36.10
N GLY A 106 41.42 36.56 36.99
CA GLY A 106 40.81 37.70 37.66
C GLY A 106 40.67 38.97 36.79
N PRO A 107 40.32 40.11 37.42
CA PRO A 107 39.34 41.06 36.88
C PRO A 107 39.97 42.27 36.18
N SER A 108 39.30 42.84 35.18
CA SER A 108 39.58 44.22 34.74
C SER A 108 38.36 44.89 34.08
N THR A 109 38.04 46.08 34.59
CA THR A 109 37.39 47.24 33.96
C THR A 109 35.91 47.18 33.53
N PRO A 110 35.07 48.14 33.98
CA PRO A 110 33.68 48.27 33.55
C PRO A 110 33.54 49.39 32.50
N ASN A 111 33.31 49.02 31.24
CA ASN A 111 32.52 49.74 30.24
C ASN A 111 32.77 49.10 28.87
N GLU A 112 31.76 49.09 28.00
CA GLU A 112 31.77 48.53 26.63
C GLU A 112 31.40 47.05 26.43
N THR A 113 30.27 46.58 26.98
CA THR A 113 29.57 45.42 26.40
C THR A 113 28.09 45.46 26.70
N ARG A 114 27.32 46.26 25.96
CA ARG A 114 25.84 46.17 25.97
C ARG A 114 25.20 45.94 24.60
N ILE A 115 26.00 45.81 23.54
CA ILE A 115 25.50 45.59 22.17
C ILE A 115 25.96 44.23 21.59
N ALA A 116 26.95 43.56 22.20
CA ALA A 116 27.45 42.25 21.71
C ALA A 116 26.70 41.02 22.27
N SER A 117 25.76 41.19 23.21
CA SER A 117 25.07 40.08 23.90
C SER A 117 23.74 39.66 23.27
N SER A 118 23.21 40.40 22.28
CA SER A 118 21.99 40.01 21.55
C SER A 118 22.30 39.07 20.38
N THR A 119 23.40 39.30 19.65
CA THR A 119 23.78 38.48 18.49
C THR A 119 24.30 37.11 18.88
N SER A 120 25.03 36.97 20.00
CA SER A 120 25.52 35.65 20.47
C SER A 120 24.41 34.75 21.04
N ARG A 121 23.27 35.35 21.44
CA ARG A 121 22.07 34.60 21.86
C ARG A 121 21.38 33.95 20.67
N GLY A 122 21.18 34.70 19.59
CA GLY A 122 20.58 34.15 18.35
C GLY A 122 21.43 33.06 17.69
N THR A 123 22.77 33.16 17.74
CA THR A 123 23.65 32.10 17.24
C THR A 123 23.61 30.83 18.10
N ASN A 124 23.42 30.96 19.41
CA ASN A 124 23.25 29.81 20.30
C ASN A 124 21.90 29.11 20.04
N ASP A 125 20.82 29.87 19.85
CA ASP A 125 19.51 29.30 19.55
C ASP A 125 19.51 28.56 18.20
N ILE A 126 20.21 29.08 17.20
CA ILE A 126 20.40 28.39 15.91
C ILE A 126 21.20 27.10 16.10
N LEU A 127 22.29 27.15 16.88
CA LEU A 127 23.14 25.99 17.12
C LEU A 127 22.41 24.90 17.90
N GLU A 128 21.60 25.27 18.90
CA GLU A 128 20.71 24.36 19.61
C GLU A 128 19.61 23.80 18.69
N SER A 129 19.02 24.62 17.81
CA SER A 129 18.05 24.13 16.82
C SER A 129 18.69 23.12 15.84
N LEU A 130 19.94 23.32 15.47
CA LEU A 130 20.67 22.47 14.55
C LEU A 130 21.12 21.16 15.22
N LYS A 131 21.49 21.20 16.51
CA LYS A 131 21.68 20.01 17.34
C LYS A 131 20.39 19.20 17.48
N ALA A 132 19.28 19.86 17.78
CA ALA A 132 17.97 19.22 17.88
C ALA A 132 17.56 18.57 16.56
N LEU A 133 17.73 19.26 15.42
CA LEU A 133 17.45 18.71 14.10
C LEU A 133 18.35 17.51 13.77
N LYS A 134 19.64 17.56 14.13
CA LYS A 134 20.56 16.43 13.97
C LYS A 134 20.10 15.23 14.79
N GLN A 135 19.66 15.44 16.03
CA GLN A 135 19.15 14.37 16.88
C GLN A 135 17.86 13.75 16.32
N VAL A 136 16.94 14.58 15.81
CA VAL A 136 15.72 14.10 15.15
C VAL A 136 16.05 13.29 13.90
N ASN A 137 17.01 13.72 13.08
CA ASN A 137 17.45 12.97 11.91
C ASN A 137 18.08 11.62 12.30
N LEU A 138 18.91 11.59 13.35
CA LEU A 138 19.48 10.33 13.86
C LEU A 138 18.40 9.36 14.35
N LEU A 139 17.37 9.87 15.05
CA LEU A 139 16.23 9.06 15.45
C LEU A 139 15.44 8.56 14.24
N ALA A 140 15.22 9.40 13.22
CA ALA A 140 14.54 9.00 12.00
C ALA A 140 15.30 7.89 11.25
N ASP A 141 16.63 7.97 11.18
CA ASP A 141 17.46 6.94 10.56
C ASP A 141 17.46 5.63 11.36
N HIS A 142 17.39 5.72 12.69
CA HIS A 142 17.21 4.55 13.55
C HIS A 142 15.85 3.88 13.30
N PHE A 143 14.76 4.66 13.21
CA PHE A 143 13.44 4.13 12.88
C PHE A 143 13.38 3.50 11.50
N ARG A 144 14.04 4.09 10.49
CA ARG A 144 14.16 3.49 9.15
C ARG A 144 14.88 2.14 9.21
N SER A 145 15.92 2.04 10.02
CA SER A 145 16.67 0.79 10.22
C SER A 145 15.82 -0.28 10.89
N LEU A 146 15.07 0.07 11.94
CA LEU A 146 14.14 -0.84 12.62
C LEU A 146 13.00 -1.32 11.70
N LEU A 147 12.43 -0.43 10.88
CA LEU A 147 11.40 -0.80 9.91
C LEU A 147 11.96 -1.76 8.85
N HIS A 148 13.20 -1.52 8.39
CA HIS A 148 13.85 -2.43 7.45
C HIS A 148 14.11 -3.81 8.08
N GLU A 149 14.59 -3.85 9.33
CA GLU A 149 14.81 -5.10 10.06
C GLU A 149 13.50 -5.87 10.28
N ALA A 150 12.43 -5.20 10.73
CA ALA A 150 11.11 -5.80 10.87
C ALA A 150 10.58 -6.36 9.53
N SER A 151 10.80 -5.64 8.43
CA SER A 151 10.41 -6.11 7.09
C SER A 151 11.18 -7.36 6.65
N LEU A 152 12.47 -7.44 6.99
CA LEU A 152 13.29 -8.62 6.71
C LEU A 152 12.86 -9.81 7.58
N GLU A 153 12.48 -9.57 8.83
CA GLU A 153 11.96 -10.61 9.72
C GLU A 153 10.61 -11.16 9.23
N GLU A 154 9.71 -10.29 8.74
CA GLU A 154 8.46 -10.72 8.11
C GLU A 154 8.73 -11.54 6.84
N LEU A 155 9.69 -11.12 6.00
CA LEU A 155 10.08 -11.88 4.82
C LEU A 155 10.66 -13.26 5.18
N ARG A 156 11.52 -13.33 6.21
CA ARG A 156 12.05 -14.61 6.72
C ARG A 156 10.92 -15.49 7.26
N TYR A 157 9.97 -14.92 7.98
CA TYR A 157 8.81 -15.66 8.48
C TYR A 157 7.98 -16.24 7.31
N LEU A 158 7.69 -15.45 6.27
CA LEU A 158 6.98 -15.92 5.09
C LEU A 158 7.76 -17.00 4.33
N GLU A 159 9.08 -16.85 4.21
CA GLU A 159 9.95 -17.85 3.60
C GLU A 159 9.92 -19.17 4.39
N THR A 160 9.98 -19.11 5.72
CA THR A 160 9.84 -20.32 6.55
C THR A 160 8.47 -20.97 6.35
N LEU A 161 7.37 -20.20 6.33
CA LEU A 161 6.04 -20.74 6.04
C LEU A 161 5.96 -21.38 4.66
N GLN A 162 6.62 -20.79 3.66
CA GLN A 162 6.69 -21.34 2.31
C GLN A 162 7.46 -22.67 2.26
N VAL A 163 8.60 -22.77 2.95
CA VAL A 163 9.39 -24.00 3.06
C VAL A 163 8.59 -25.09 3.78
N HIS A 164 7.87 -24.76 4.85
CA HIS A 164 6.99 -25.73 5.55
C HIS A 164 5.82 -26.17 4.65
N ALA A 165 5.23 -25.25 3.88
CA ALA A 165 4.19 -25.58 2.90
C ALA A 165 4.73 -26.43 1.73
N GLN A 166 5.98 -26.24 1.32
CA GLN A 166 6.64 -27.06 0.30
C GLN A 166 6.96 -28.47 0.81
N HIS A 167 7.47 -28.61 2.03
CA HIS A 167 7.69 -29.93 2.62
C HIS A 167 6.39 -30.72 2.82
N GLN A 168 5.28 -30.05 3.19
CA GLN A 168 3.96 -30.68 3.22
C GLN A 168 3.42 -31.07 1.83
N ARG A 169 3.86 -30.41 0.75
CA ARG A 169 3.50 -30.76 -0.63
C ARG A 169 4.24 -31.99 -1.13
N ASP A 170 5.50 -32.21 -0.73
CA ASP A 170 6.29 -33.37 -1.18
C ASP A 170 5.88 -34.68 -0.49
N GLU A 171 5.32 -34.62 0.74
CA GLU A 171 4.77 -35.81 1.41
C GLU A 171 3.40 -36.26 0.84
N LYS A 172 2.66 -35.38 0.15
CA LYS A 172 1.35 -35.69 -0.43
C LYS A 172 1.42 -35.76 -1.97
N LEU A 173 1.98 -36.87 -2.46
CA LEU A 173 1.96 -37.30 -3.87
C LEU A 173 0.58 -37.59 -4.54
N PRO A 174 -0.59 -37.77 -3.85
CA PRO A 174 -1.81 -38.13 -4.56
C PRO A 174 -2.46 -36.98 -5.35
N ALA A 175 -2.17 -35.72 -5.01
CA ALA A 175 -2.75 -34.58 -5.71
C ALA A 175 -2.07 -34.31 -7.06
N LYS A 176 -0.76 -34.54 -7.14
CA LYS A 176 0.03 -34.40 -8.39
C LYS A 176 -0.37 -35.47 -9.40
N THR A 177 -0.47 -36.72 -8.95
CA THR A 177 -0.90 -37.86 -9.79
C THR A 177 -2.34 -37.68 -10.30
N LEU A 178 -3.24 -37.14 -9.47
CA LEU A 178 -4.63 -36.85 -9.89
C LEU A 178 -4.72 -35.69 -10.89
N LEU A 179 -3.88 -34.66 -10.75
CA LEU A 179 -3.76 -33.57 -11.72
C LEU A 179 -3.18 -34.04 -13.05
N ASP A 180 -2.15 -34.90 -13.02
CA ASP A 180 -1.56 -35.50 -14.22
C ASP A 180 -2.57 -36.40 -14.94
N ASP A 181 -3.37 -37.19 -14.19
CA ASP A 181 -4.45 -37.99 -14.74
C ASP A 181 -5.57 -37.12 -15.34
N LEU A 182 -5.98 -36.04 -14.66
CA LEU A 182 -6.94 -35.08 -15.21
C LEU A 182 -6.41 -34.43 -16.49
N HIS A 183 -5.13 -34.08 -16.50
CA HIS A 183 -4.50 -33.47 -17.65
C HIS A 183 -4.44 -34.44 -18.84
N ALA A 184 -4.25 -35.73 -18.60
CA ALA A 184 -4.27 -36.78 -19.61
C ALA A 184 -5.67 -37.05 -20.19
N HIS A 185 -6.74 -36.83 -19.42
CA HIS A 185 -8.12 -37.12 -19.82
C HIS A 185 -8.89 -35.91 -20.37
N LEU A 186 -8.36 -34.68 -20.24
CA LEU A 186 -9.00 -33.51 -20.83
C LEU A 186 -8.71 -33.38 -22.34
N PRO A 187 -9.73 -33.04 -23.16
CA PRO A 187 -9.51 -32.73 -24.57
C PRO A 187 -8.59 -31.50 -24.71
N ARG A 188 -7.85 -31.39 -25.83
CA ARG A 188 -6.86 -30.31 -26.08
C ARG A 188 -7.39 -28.88 -25.84
N GLY A 189 -8.68 -28.64 -26.05
CA GLY A 189 -9.30 -27.34 -25.74
C GLY A 189 -9.47 -27.07 -24.23
N GLY A 190 -9.65 -28.11 -23.42
CA GLY A 190 -9.79 -28.00 -21.97
C GLY A 190 -8.44 -27.80 -21.25
N GLN A 191 -7.35 -28.30 -21.82
CA GLN A 191 -6.00 -28.07 -21.29
C GLN A 191 -5.64 -26.58 -21.30
N GLY A 192 -5.86 -25.89 -22.43
CA GLY A 192 -5.59 -24.45 -22.53
C GLY A 192 -6.47 -23.60 -21.62
N ALA A 193 -7.73 -23.99 -21.41
CA ALA A 193 -8.61 -23.32 -20.46
C ALA A 193 -8.14 -23.50 -19.00
N LEU A 194 -7.62 -24.68 -18.65
CA LEU A 194 -7.08 -24.96 -17.33
C LEU A 194 -5.76 -24.21 -17.08
N GLU A 195 -4.89 -24.13 -18.09
CA GLU A 195 -3.66 -23.33 -18.04
C GLU A 195 -3.98 -21.84 -17.89
N SER A 196 -4.85 -21.27 -18.73
CA SER A 196 -5.28 -19.86 -18.58
C SER A 196 -5.94 -19.60 -17.23
N LEU A 197 -6.74 -20.53 -16.70
CA LEU A 197 -7.33 -20.38 -15.37
C LEU A 197 -6.26 -20.44 -14.28
N SER A 198 -5.28 -21.32 -14.38
CA SER A 198 -4.17 -21.43 -13.43
C SER A 198 -3.26 -20.21 -13.47
N GLU A 199 -3.00 -19.66 -14.66
CA GLU A 199 -2.21 -18.45 -14.87
C GLU A 199 -2.93 -17.23 -14.31
N SER A 200 -4.24 -17.09 -14.58
CA SER A 200 -5.08 -16.07 -13.94
C SER A 200 -5.13 -16.23 -12.43
N ALA A 201 -5.23 -17.45 -11.89
CA ALA A 201 -5.22 -17.69 -10.45
C ALA A 201 -3.88 -17.30 -9.80
N VAL A 202 -2.74 -17.60 -10.44
CA VAL A 202 -1.41 -17.17 -10.00
C VAL A 202 -1.27 -15.65 -10.07
N MET A 203 -1.75 -15.02 -11.15
CA MET A 203 -1.73 -13.56 -11.32
C MET A 203 -2.58 -12.86 -10.25
N LEU A 204 -3.70 -13.47 -9.87
CA LEU A 204 -4.57 -13.03 -8.78
C LEU A 204 -4.00 -13.34 -7.39
N GLY A 205 -2.86 -14.04 -7.31
CA GLY A 205 -2.24 -14.42 -6.04
C GLY A 205 -3.10 -15.40 -5.24
N LEU A 206 -3.99 -16.14 -5.91
CA LEU A 206 -4.77 -17.23 -5.32
C LEU A 206 -3.83 -18.40 -5.04
N GLN A 207 -3.03 -18.26 -3.98
CA GLN A 207 -2.39 -19.40 -3.35
C GLN A 207 -3.51 -20.24 -2.75
N LEU A 208 -4.06 -21.16 -3.56
CA LEU A 208 -4.99 -22.18 -3.11
C LEU A 208 -4.28 -22.97 -2.00
N ARG A 209 -4.60 -22.62 -0.76
CA ARG A 209 -4.19 -23.38 0.43
C ARG A 209 -4.82 -24.76 0.27
N PRO A 210 -4.04 -25.85 0.36
CA PRO A 210 -4.60 -27.19 0.22
C PRO A 210 -5.69 -27.38 1.27
N VAL A 211 -6.85 -27.78 0.79
CA VAL A 211 -8.05 -28.07 1.58
C VAL A 211 -7.71 -29.23 2.52
N ASP A 212 -7.53 -28.95 3.80
CA ASP A 212 -7.72 -29.98 4.81
C ASP A 212 -9.22 -30.29 4.79
N GLY A 213 -9.55 -31.52 4.38
CA GLY A 213 -10.89 -31.97 4.03
C GLY A 213 -11.84 -32.10 5.21
N ASP A 214 -12.15 -30.98 5.86
CA ASP A 214 -13.29 -30.88 6.77
C ASP A 214 -14.40 -30.07 6.09
N ASN A 215 -15.59 -30.68 6.04
CA ASN A 215 -16.67 -30.42 5.08
C ASN A 215 -17.43 -29.10 5.25
N ASN A 216 -16.74 -27.98 5.51
CA ASN A 216 -17.37 -26.68 5.69
C ASN A 216 -17.11 -25.75 4.49
N ASP A 217 -17.80 -26.07 3.38
CA ASP A 217 -17.85 -25.33 2.10
C ASP A 217 -18.27 -23.83 2.24
N SER A 218 -18.60 -23.37 3.44
CA SER A 218 -18.94 -21.97 3.73
C SER A 218 -17.71 -21.08 4.00
N SER A 219 -16.61 -21.64 4.53
CA SER A 219 -15.42 -20.86 4.93
C SER A 219 -14.60 -20.39 3.71
N HIS A 220 -14.49 -21.22 2.69
CA HIS A 220 -13.62 -20.95 1.54
C HIS A 220 -14.03 -19.71 0.71
N ALA A 221 -15.33 -19.45 0.60
CA ALA A 221 -15.81 -18.25 -0.08
C ALA A 221 -15.52 -16.98 0.74
N ALA A 222 -15.58 -17.08 2.07
CA ALA A 222 -15.22 -15.97 2.95
C ALA A 222 -13.71 -15.71 2.91
N ASP A 223 -12.88 -16.76 2.86
CA ASP A 223 -11.42 -16.64 2.73
C ASP A 223 -11.01 -16.02 1.40
N LEU A 224 -11.65 -16.41 0.29
CA LEU A 224 -11.44 -15.82 -1.03
C LEU A 224 -11.84 -14.34 -1.05
N TYR A 225 -12.99 -13.99 -0.45
CA TYR A 225 -13.45 -12.62 -0.34
C TYR A 225 -12.48 -11.76 0.49
N ASN A 226 -12.00 -12.28 1.62
CA ASN A 226 -11.03 -11.61 2.48
C ASN A 226 -9.68 -11.39 1.77
N LEU A 227 -9.23 -12.36 0.96
CA LEU A 227 -8.00 -12.25 0.18
C LEU A 227 -8.12 -11.17 -0.91
N ILE A 228 -9.22 -11.17 -1.66
CA ILE A 228 -9.48 -10.15 -2.69
C ILE A 228 -9.62 -8.77 -2.05
N ALA A 229 -10.37 -8.66 -0.95
CA ALA A 229 -10.54 -7.41 -0.22
C ALA A 229 -9.18 -6.87 0.28
N ARG A 230 -8.33 -7.72 0.86
CA ARG A 230 -6.98 -7.35 1.31
C ARG A 230 -6.12 -6.89 0.14
N ARG A 231 -6.20 -7.57 -1.01
CA ARG A 231 -5.43 -7.21 -2.21
C ARG A 231 -5.91 -5.89 -2.82
N VAL A 232 -7.22 -5.66 -2.88
CA VAL A 232 -7.79 -4.37 -3.32
C VAL A 232 -7.34 -3.24 -2.40
N LEU A 233 -7.35 -3.47 -1.09
CA LEU A 233 -6.87 -2.49 -0.11
C LEU A 233 -5.38 -2.20 -0.26
N GLU A 234 -4.55 -3.24 -0.46
CA GLU A 234 -3.11 -3.12 -0.69
C GLU A 234 -2.79 -2.37 -1.99
N GLN A 235 -3.55 -2.61 -3.05
CA GLN A 235 -3.37 -1.87 -4.32
C GLN A 235 -3.83 -0.42 -4.19
N ALA A 236 -4.91 -0.16 -3.44
CA ALA A 236 -5.37 1.20 -3.16
C ALA A 236 -4.34 1.97 -2.31
N SER A 237 -3.73 1.34 -1.30
CA SER A 237 -2.69 1.98 -0.49
C SER A 237 -1.45 2.29 -1.32
N ARG A 238 -0.99 1.35 -2.16
CA ARG A 238 0.12 1.58 -3.09
C ARG A 238 -0.17 2.73 -4.06
N LYS A 239 -1.39 2.82 -4.59
CA LYS A 239 -1.81 3.92 -5.45
C LYS A 239 -1.71 5.27 -4.73
N LEU A 240 -2.22 5.38 -3.50
CA LEU A 240 -2.17 6.63 -2.72
C LEU A 240 -0.73 7.08 -2.43
N VAL A 241 0.18 6.15 -2.12
CA VAL A 241 1.60 6.46 -1.90
C VAL A 241 2.24 7.02 -3.17
N ILE A 242 1.96 6.42 -4.33
CA ILE A 242 2.50 6.90 -5.61
C ILE A 242 1.89 8.27 -5.98
N GLU A 243 0.60 8.48 -5.77
CA GLU A 243 -0.05 9.78 -6.01
C GLU A 243 0.58 10.88 -5.13
N GLU A 244 0.91 10.57 -3.89
CA GLU A 244 1.57 11.54 -3.01
C GLU A 244 2.99 11.86 -3.49
N GLN A 245 3.75 10.86 -3.93
CA GLN A 245 5.07 11.09 -4.55
C GLN A 245 4.97 11.94 -5.82
N VAL A 246 3.92 11.77 -6.62
CA VAL A 246 3.67 12.62 -7.79
C VAL A 246 3.42 14.07 -7.37
N ARG A 247 2.59 14.31 -6.35
CA ARG A 247 2.35 15.68 -5.83
C ARG A 247 3.63 16.33 -5.32
N GLU A 248 4.47 15.58 -4.61
CA GLU A 248 5.75 16.08 -4.11
C GLU A 248 6.68 16.48 -5.27
N LEU A 249 6.77 15.65 -6.31
CA LEU A 249 7.56 15.94 -7.50
C LEU A 249 7.01 17.15 -8.28
N GLU A 250 5.69 17.30 -8.39
CA GLU A 250 5.06 18.48 -9.01
C GLU A 250 5.36 19.77 -8.24
N LEU A 251 5.33 19.71 -6.90
CA LEU A 251 5.69 20.85 -6.06
C LEU A 251 7.17 21.21 -6.26
N LEU A 252 8.07 20.22 -6.24
CA LEU A 252 9.49 20.43 -6.49
C LEU A 252 9.72 21.04 -7.88
N GLN A 253 9.03 20.55 -8.91
CA GLN A 253 9.07 21.12 -10.25
C GLN A 253 8.63 22.58 -10.26
N LYS A 254 7.50 22.91 -9.62
CA LYS A 254 7.02 24.30 -9.51
C LYS A 254 8.05 25.20 -8.83
N THR A 255 8.68 24.74 -7.75
CA THR A 255 9.74 25.54 -7.08
C THR A 255 10.98 25.73 -7.95
N MET A 256 11.42 24.69 -8.68
CA MET A 256 12.57 24.76 -9.58
C MET A 256 12.31 25.68 -10.79
N THR A 257 11.11 25.64 -11.36
CA THR A 257 10.72 26.55 -12.46
C THR A 257 10.64 28.00 -11.98
N ALA A 258 10.04 28.25 -10.81
CA ALA A 258 10.04 29.59 -10.21
C ALA A 258 11.47 30.10 -9.95
N ARG A 259 12.35 29.26 -9.42
CA ARG A 259 13.77 29.62 -9.23
C ARG A 259 14.49 29.90 -10.55
N SER A 260 14.23 29.12 -11.61
CA SER A 260 14.79 29.36 -12.94
C SER A 260 14.34 30.71 -13.51
N THR A 261 13.04 31.01 -13.47
CA THR A 261 12.53 32.33 -13.92
C THR A 261 13.10 33.49 -13.11
N SER A 262 13.38 33.29 -11.81
CA SER A 262 14.05 34.29 -10.97
C SER A 262 15.54 34.46 -11.31
N ILE A 263 16.23 33.40 -11.75
CA ILE A 263 17.61 33.48 -12.22
C ILE A 263 17.64 34.21 -13.57
N ASP A 264 16.73 33.87 -14.48
CA ASP A 264 16.64 34.51 -15.79
C ASP A 264 16.35 36.02 -15.69
N SER A 265 15.48 36.44 -14.77
CA SER A 265 15.23 37.87 -14.53
C SER A 265 16.43 38.59 -13.91
N LYS A 266 17.18 37.94 -13.00
CA LYS A 266 18.45 38.49 -12.49
C LYS A 266 19.50 38.63 -13.59
N HIS A 267 19.53 37.69 -14.54
CA HIS A 267 20.45 37.72 -15.66
C HIS A 267 20.17 38.88 -16.62
N GLU A 268 18.88 39.19 -16.88
CA GLU A 268 18.47 40.40 -17.61
C GLU A 268 18.90 41.68 -16.90
N VAL A 269 18.69 41.78 -15.58
CA VAL A 269 19.12 42.95 -14.79
C VAL A 269 20.63 43.13 -14.82
N ILE A 270 21.39 42.03 -14.69
CA ILE A 270 22.85 42.06 -14.76
C ILE A 270 23.27 42.56 -16.14
N LYS A 271 22.77 41.97 -17.24
CA LYS A 271 23.09 42.38 -18.62
C LYS A 271 22.85 43.86 -18.92
N GLY A 272 21.95 44.54 -18.21
CA GLY A 272 21.66 45.97 -18.39
C GLY A 272 22.65 46.93 -17.72
N ASN A 273 23.54 46.45 -16.84
CA ASN A 273 24.56 47.28 -16.17
C ASN A 273 25.94 47.04 -16.82
N ASP A 274 26.51 48.06 -17.45
CA ASP A 274 27.77 47.99 -18.21
C ASP A 274 29.04 47.90 -17.32
N GLY A 275 29.34 46.72 -16.75
CA GLY A 275 30.54 46.48 -15.91
C GLY A 275 31.44 45.37 -16.45
N ILE A 276 32.17 45.62 -17.54
CA ILE A 276 32.63 44.63 -18.54
C ILE A 276 33.55 43.49 -18.05
N ASP A 277 34.25 43.55 -16.91
CA ASP A 277 35.29 42.53 -16.59
C ASP A 277 34.99 41.58 -15.41
N LEU A 278 34.03 41.90 -14.52
CA LEU A 278 33.56 41.00 -13.45
C LEU A 278 32.33 40.15 -13.87
N TYR A 279 31.88 40.35 -15.10
CA TYR A 279 30.64 39.82 -15.63
C TYR A 279 30.79 38.40 -16.17
N ASP A 280 31.92 38.07 -16.78
CA ASP A 280 32.09 36.79 -17.47
C ASP A 280 32.08 35.61 -16.50
N GLU A 281 32.78 35.69 -15.36
CA GLU A 281 32.84 34.57 -14.40
C GLU A 281 31.48 34.34 -13.71
N GLN A 282 30.74 35.41 -13.40
CA GLN A 282 29.42 35.29 -12.79
C GLN A 282 28.35 34.83 -13.81
N ALA A 283 28.45 35.28 -15.06
CA ALA A 283 27.58 34.84 -16.16
C ALA A 283 27.80 33.36 -16.48
N GLU A 284 29.06 32.89 -16.53
CA GLU A 284 29.39 31.48 -16.73
C GLU A 284 28.82 30.60 -15.60
N LYS A 285 28.95 31.04 -14.35
CA LYS A 285 28.39 30.33 -13.19
C LYS A 285 26.87 30.25 -13.24
N ILE A 286 26.20 31.35 -13.57
CA ILE A 286 24.74 31.38 -13.73
C ILE A 286 24.30 30.48 -14.89
N HIS A 287 25.01 30.55 -16.03
CA HIS A 287 24.71 29.72 -17.18
C HIS A 287 24.86 28.22 -16.86
N ALA A 288 25.93 27.82 -16.19
CA ALA A 288 26.14 26.45 -15.75
C ALA A 288 25.02 25.97 -14.81
N GLN A 289 24.57 26.84 -13.88
CA GLN A 289 23.43 26.54 -13.01
C GLN A 289 22.13 26.38 -13.80
N THR A 290 21.84 27.26 -14.76
CA THR A 290 20.64 27.16 -15.62
C THR A 290 20.65 25.89 -16.45
N VAL A 291 21.80 25.49 -17.00
CA VAL A 291 21.93 24.21 -17.74
C VAL A 291 21.67 23.02 -16.81
N GLN A 292 22.17 23.05 -15.58
CA GLN A 292 21.93 21.98 -14.60
C GLN A 292 20.45 21.90 -14.21
N PHE A 293 19.81 23.03 -13.86
CA PHE A 293 18.38 23.05 -13.54
C PHE A 293 17.52 22.54 -14.70
N ASN A 294 17.87 22.89 -15.94
CA ASN A 294 17.16 22.38 -17.11
C ASN A 294 17.30 20.86 -17.29
N ARG A 295 18.44 20.27 -16.90
CA ARG A 295 18.62 18.80 -16.90
C ARG A 295 17.76 18.16 -15.81
N ASP A 296 17.78 18.72 -14.61
CA ASP A 296 17.03 18.21 -13.47
C ASP A 296 15.51 18.27 -13.73
N VAL A 297 15.01 19.38 -14.31
CA VAL A 297 13.61 19.52 -14.72
C VAL A 297 13.21 18.47 -15.76
N LYS A 298 14.06 18.19 -16.75
CA LYS A 298 13.80 17.13 -17.73
C LYS A 298 13.75 15.75 -17.08
N GLN A 299 14.66 15.47 -16.14
CA GLN A 299 14.68 14.20 -15.42
C GLN A 299 13.44 14.01 -14.55
N ILE A 300 12.99 15.07 -13.86
CA ILE A 300 11.76 15.05 -13.05
C ILE A 300 10.56 14.80 -13.96
N ASN A 301 10.45 15.50 -15.11
CA ASN A 301 9.36 15.28 -16.06
C ASN A 301 9.30 13.84 -16.59
N LEU A 302 10.44 13.23 -16.88
CA LEU A 302 10.50 11.81 -17.29
C LEU A 302 9.97 10.89 -16.19
N LYS A 303 10.33 11.15 -14.92
CA LYS A 303 9.79 10.39 -13.78
C LYS A 303 8.30 10.59 -13.58
N ILE A 304 7.80 11.81 -13.76
CA ILE A 304 6.35 12.10 -13.68
C ILE A 304 5.61 11.25 -14.72
N MET A 305 6.08 11.25 -15.97
CA MET A 305 5.48 10.42 -17.03
C MET A 305 5.50 8.92 -16.69
N GLU A 306 6.62 8.41 -16.16
CA GLU A 306 6.73 7.01 -15.73
C GLU A 306 5.73 6.67 -14.62
N TYR A 307 5.58 7.55 -13.62
CA TYR A 307 4.62 7.35 -12.54
C TYR A 307 3.17 7.46 -13.01
N GLU A 308 2.85 8.39 -13.92
CA GLU A 308 1.53 8.46 -14.56
C GLU A 308 1.19 7.17 -15.30
N ASP A 309 2.16 6.61 -16.04
CA ASP A 309 1.97 5.34 -16.75
C ASP A 309 1.79 4.17 -15.77
N ARG A 310 2.52 4.17 -14.65
CA ARG A 310 2.33 3.19 -13.58
C ARG A 310 0.96 3.31 -12.92
N VAL A 311 0.46 4.53 -12.69
CA VAL A 311 -0.90 4.77 -12.17
C VAL A 311 -1.94 4.26 -13.16
N LYS A 312 -1.83 4.59 -14.45
CA LYS A 312 -2.73 4.07 -15.50
C LYS A 312 -2.68 2.53 -15.56
N GLY A 313 -1.51 1.93 -15.38
CA GLY A 313 -1.35 0.48 -15.29
C GLY A 313 -2.11 -0.12 -14.11
N LEU A 314 -1.96 0.46 -12.92
CA LEU A 314 -2.69 0.05 -11.71
C LEU A 314 -4.21 0.24 -11.86
N GLU A 315 -4.65 1.32 -12.50
CA GLU A 315 -6.08 1.56 -12.77
C GLU A 315 -6.67 0.52 -13.71
N ARG A 316 -5.94 0.11 -14.75
CA ARG A 316 -6.37 -1.00 -15.63
C ARG A 316 -6.47 -2.31 -14.86
N GLN A 317 -5.51 -2.62 -13.99
CA GLN A 317 -5.55 -3.80 -13.13
C GLN A 317 -6.78 -3.76 -12.19
N LEU A 318 -7.05 -2.61 -11.60
CA LEU A 318 -8.19 -2.42 -10.68
C LEU A 318 -9.53 -2.47 -11.43
N ALA A 319 -9.59 -1.99 -12.66
CA ALA A 319 -10.75 -2.14 -13.54
C ALA A 319 -10.96 -3.62 -13.94
N GLY A 320 -9.89 -4.36 -14.21
CA GLY A 320 -9.93 -5.82 -14.42
C GLY A 320 -10.57 -6.54 -13.22
N LEU A 321 -10.07 -6.27 -12.02
CA LEU A 321 -10.60 -6.82 -10.75
C LEU A 321 -12.07 -6.44 -10.50
N ARG A 322 -12.50 -5.24 -10.90
CA ARG A 322 -13.93 -4.84 -10.80
C ARG A 322 -14.83 -5.60 -11.77
N THR A 323 -14.32 -5.92 -12.96
CA THR A 323 -15.06 -6.72 -13.95
C THR A 323 -15.17 -8.17 -13.46
N GLU A 324 -14.11 -8.70 -12.84
CA GLU A 324 -14.13 -9.99 -12.16
C GLU A 324 -15.01 -9.99 -10.90
N SER A 325 -15.17 -8.85 -10.21
CA SER A 325 -16.16 -8.71 -9.13
C SER A 325 -17.60 -8.84 -9.62
N ALA A 326 -17.89 -8.43 -10.86
CA ALA A 326 -19.18 -8.69 -11.48
C ALA A 326 -19.35 -10.18 -11.83
N ASP A 327 -18.25 -10.86 -12.17
CA ASP A 327 -18.25 -12.30 -12.38
C ASP A 327 -18.40 -13.09 -11.05
N LEU A 328 -17.83 -12.61 -9.96
CA LEU A 328 -18.05 -13.17 -8.61
C LEU A 328 -19.51 -13.05 -8.16
N GLN A 329 -20.20 -11.96 -8.51
CA GLN A 329 -21.65 -11.84 -8.30
C GLN A 329 -22.41 -12.92 -9.08
N ASN A 330 -22.05 -13.19 -10.33
CA ASN A 330 -22.65 -14.27 -11.13
C ASN A 330 -22.39 -15.65 -10.49
N VAL A 331 -21.18 -15.88 -9.97
CA VAL A 331 -20.82 -17.12 -9.27
C VAL A 331 -21.64 -17.28 -7.98
N LEU A 332 -21.86 -16.20 -7.22
CA LEU A 332 -22.71 -16.22 -6.02
C LEU A 332 -24.17 -16.51 -6.36
N GLU A 333 -24.70 -15.97 -7.44
CA GLU A 333 -26.03 -16.33 -7.92
C GLU A 333 -26.11 -17.79 -8.36
N ALA A 334 -25.11 -18.27 -9.10
CA ALA A 334 -25.03 -19.67 -9.51
C ALA A 334 -25.01 -20.60 -8.29
N ARG A 335 -24.27 -20.24 -7.23
CA ARG A 335 -24.26 -20.96 -5.96
C ARG A 335 -25.65 -21.02 -5.33
N ARG A 336 -26.36 -19.89 -5.21
CA ARG A 336 -27.74 -19.89 -4.66
C ARG A 336 -28.67 -20.80 -5.46
N ARG A 337 -28.55 -20.82 -6.78
CA ARG A 337 -29.34 -21.74 -7.64
C ARG A 337 -29.00 -23.19 -7.35
N VAL A 338 -27.71 -23.52 -7.14
CA VAL A 338 -27.28 -24.88 -6.77
C VAL A 338 -27.82 -25.27 -5.40
N GLU A 339 -27.75 -24.40 -4.40
CA GLU A 339 -28.29 -24.67 -3.05
C GLU A 339 -29.80 -24.89 -3.08
N GLN A 340 -30.55 -24.07 -3.83
CA GLN A 340 -31.99 -24.28 -4.05
C GLN A 340 -32.29 -25.62 -4.70
N ARG A 341 -31.52 -26.02 -5.71
CA ARG A 341 -31.66 -27.33 -6.35
C ARG A 341 -31.34 -28.46 -5.39
N LYS A 342 -30.28 -28.35 -4.58
CA LYS A 342 -29.94 -29.33 -3.55
C LYS A 342 -31.08 -29.48 -2.53
N ALA A 343 -31.66 -28.37 -2.06
CA ALA A 343 -32.81 -28.39 -1.17
C ALA A 343 -34.03 -29.07 -1.81
N SER A 344 -34.31 -28.77 -3.09
CA SER A 344 -35.38 -29.42 -3.84
C SER A 344 -35.15 -30.93 -4.01
N VAL A 345 -33.92 -31.34 -4.32
CA VAL A 345 -33.53 -32.75 -4.42
C VAL A 345 -33.68 -33.46 -3.07
N ALA A 346 -33.23 -32.85 -1.98
CA ALA A 346 -33.39 -33.40 -0.63
C ALA A 346 -34.86 -33.59 -0.25
N ALA A 347 -35.72 -32.61 -0.56
CA ALA A 347 -37.16 -32.72 -0.35
C ALA A 347 -37.80 -33.83 -1.19
N LEU A 348 -37.37 -34.00 -2.46
CA LEU A 348 -37.81 -35.10 -3.32
C LEU A 348 -37.35 -36.45 -2.78
N GLN A 349 -36.10 -36.57 -2.35
CA GLN A 349 -35.56 -37.78 -1.73
C GLN A 349 -36.33 -38.15 -0.46
N GLN A 350 -36.67 -37.19 0.39
CA GLN A 350 -37.49 -37.44 1.58
C GLN A 350 -38.90 -37.94 1.21
N ARG A 351 -39.51 -37.38 0.16
CA ARG A 351 -40.81 -37.88 -0.35
C ARG A 351 -40.68 -39.29 -0.91
N VAL A 352 -39.66 -39.58 -1.72
CA VAL A 352 -39.40 -40.92 -2.25
C VAL A 352 -39.16 -41.91 -1.11
N ALA A 353 -38.44 -41.50 -0.06
CA ALA A 353 -38.18 -42.33 1.10
C ALA A 353 -39.46 -42.69 1.88
N ALA A 354 -40.43 -41.79 1.96
CA ALA A 354 -41.75 -42.08 2.54
C ALA A 354 -42.54 -43.16 1.76
N PHE A 355 -42.17 -43.39 0.49
CA PHE A 355 -42.75 -44.44 -0.35
C PHE A 355 -41.90 -45.74 -0.38
N HIS A 356 -40.76 -45.81 0.33
CA HIS A 356 -40.00 -47.06 0.50
C HIS A 356 -40.80 -48.03 1.39
N GLY A 357 -41.58 -48.88 0.74
CA GLY A 357 -42.53 -49.80 1.35
C GLY A 357 -43.68 -50.17 0.41
N LEU A 358 -43.93 -49.34 -0.62
CA LEU A 358 -44.81 -49.71 -1.71
C LEU A 358 -44.08 -50.67 -2.66
N PRO A 359 -44.76 -51.75 -3.12
CA PRO A 359 -44.24 -52.59 -4.17
C PRO A 359 -43.85 -51.74 -5.39
N PRO A 360 -42.76 -52.05 -6.09
CA PRO A 360 -42.34 -51.32 -7.30
C PRO A 360 -43.38 -51.42 -8.43
N ASP A 361 -44.34 -52.35 -8.34
CA ASP A 361 -45.46 -52.49 -9.26
C ASP A 361 -46.66 -51.62 -8.84
N LEU A 362 -47.13 -50.80 -9.78
CA LEU A 362 -48.18 -49.80 -9.57
C LEU A 362 -49.53 -50.47 -9.25
N GLU A 363 -49.84 -51.61 -9.85
CA GLU A 363 -51.09 -52.35 -9.55
C GLU A 363 -51.05 -53.02 -8.18
N ALA A 364 -49.88 -53.56 -7.77
CA ALA A 364 -49.70 -54.10 -6.42
C ALA A 364 -49.83 -53.01 -5.34
N SER A 365 -49.28 -51.81 -5.58
CA SER A 365 -49.45 -50.66 -4.67
C SER A 365 -50.92 -50.23 -4.54
N ARG A 366 -51.66 -50.21 -5.65
CA ARG A 366 -53.09 -49.88 -5.66
C ARG A 366 -53.92 -50.90 -4.87
N ASN A 367 -53.57 -52.18 -4.96
CA ASN A 367 -54.26 -53.23 -4.21
C ASN A 367 -53.99 -53.13 -2.71
N GLU A 368 -52.76 -52.84 -2.29
CA GLU A 368 -52.44 -52.66 -0.87
C GLU A 368 -53.12 -51.42 -0.29
N VAL A 369 -53.21 -50.33 -1.06
CA VAL A 369 -53.99 -49.14 -0.68
C VAL A 369 -55.48 -49.46 -0.52
N ARG A 370 -56.07 -50.19 -1.48
CA ARG A 370 -57.48 -50.63 -1.38
C ARG A 370 -57.72 -51.49 -0.13
N ARG A 371 -56.78 -52.40 0.17
CA ARG A 371 -56.82 -53.23 1.37
C ARG A 371 -56.78 -52.38 2.64
N ALA A 372 -55.81 -51.47 2.76
CA ALA A 372 -55.67 -50.59 3.93
C ALA A 372 -56.91 -49.69 4.14
N ILE A 373 -57.53 -49.19 3.06
CA ILE A 373 -58.78 -48.43 3.13
C ILE A 373 -59.92 -49.29 3.69
N SER A 374 -60.06 -50.52 3.21
CA SER A 374 -61.11 -51.43 3.71
C SER A 374 -60.92 -51.77 5.19
N GLU A 375 -59.68 -51.99 5.65
CA GLU A 375 -59.36 -52.24 7.06
C GLU A 375 -59.68 -51.02 7.94
N LEU A 376 -59.39 -49.80 7.46
CA LEU A 376 -59.69 -48.56 8.14
C LEU A 376 -61.20 -48.30 8.26
N ASP A 377 -61.98 -48.61 7.23
CA ASP A 377 -63.44 -48.49 7.28
C ASP A 377 -64.07 -49.49 8.26
N VAL A 378 -63.54 -50.72 8.33
CA VAL A 378 -63.94 -51.71 9.34
C VAL A 378 -63.65 -51.19 10.76
N LEU A 379 -62.49 -50.58 10.99
CA LEU A 379 -62.15 -50.00 12.29
C LEU A 379 -63.03 -48.79 12.64
N LYS A 380 -63.39 -47.95 11.66
CA LYS A 380 -64.34 -46.84 11.87
C LYS A 380 -65.72 -47.34 12.26
N GLN A 381 -66.26 -48.31 11.54
CA GLN A 381 -67.55 -48.92 11.87
C GLN A 381 -67.53 -49.54 13.27
N ARG A 382 -66.43 -50.23 13.64
CA ARG A 382 -66.26 -50.78 15.00
C ARG A 382 -66.25 -49.68 16.06
N ARG A 383 -65.53 -48.58 15.80
CA ARG A 383 -65.47 -47.41 16.69
C ARG A 383 -66.87 -46.79 16.86
N GLU A 384 -67.57 -46.56 15.75
CA GLU A 384 -68.92 -45.97 15.76
C GLU A 384 -69.92 -46.87 16.50
N GLY A 385 -69.87 -48.18 16.28
CA GLY A 385 -70.69 -49.13 17.03
C GLY A 385 -70.37 -49.18 18.53
N LEU A 386 -69.12 -48.89 18.94
CA LEU A 386 -68.78 -48.73 20.36
C LEU A 386 -69.33 -47.42 20.94
N PHE A 387 -69.25 -46.31 20.19
CA PHE A 387 -69.83 -45.03 20.60
C PHE A 387 -71.36 -45.09 20.71
N GLU A 388 -72.03 -45.76 19.78
CA GLU A 388 -73.48 -45.93 19.79
C GLU A 388 -73.93 -46.76 21.02
N LYS A 389 -73.17 -47.79 21.39
CA LYS A 389 -73.40 -48.57 22.62
C LYS A 389 -73.20 -47.75 23.89
N MET A 390 -72.29 -46.78 23.88
CA MET A 390 -72.05 -45.90 25.04
C MET A 390 -73.04 -44.74 25.12
N GLY A 391 -73.65 -44.31 24.01
CA GLY A 391 -74.62 -43.21 23.98
C GLY A 391 -76.06 -43.62 24.27
N ASN A 392 -76.40 -44.90 24.16
CA ASN A 392 -77.75 -45.44 24.34
C ASN A 392 -77.99 -46.15 25.70
N GLY A 393 -77.04 -46.05 26.64
CA GLY A 393 -77.19 -46.52 28.03
C GLY A 393 -77.19 -45.34 28.98
#